data_AF-A0A7L1JI38-F1
#
_entry.id   AF-A0A7L1JI38-F1
#
_cell.length_a   1.000
_cell.length_b   1.000
_cell.length_c   1.000
_cell.angle_alpha   90.00
_cell.angle_beta   90.00
_cell.angle_gamma   90.00
#
_symmetry.space_group_name_H-M   'P 1'
#
loop_
_entity.id
_entity.type
_entity.pdbx_description
1 polymer ?
#
loop_
_entity_poly.entity_id
_entity_poly.type
_entity_poly.pdbx_seq_one_letter_code
_entity_poly.pdbx_strand_id
1 'polypeptide(L)'
;PAGPAMGSLGRCLARSLFRGQPGPSLPPGPRCYGSAPPELQEKTLVLVKPDAVQRRLVGDVIQRFERRGFKLVAMKLLQADQGLLDKHYQQLRQKPFYPALLTYMTSGPVVAMV
;
A
#
# COMPACT_ATOMS: atom_id res chain seq x y z
N PRO A 1 -81.47 -32.45 29.51
CA PRO A 1 -80.37 -33.19 30.17
C PRO A 1 -79.03 -32.62 29.69
N ALA A 2 -78.18 -32.24 30.65
CA ALA A 2 -76.78 -31.77 30.52
C ALA A 2 -76.52 -30.33 29.96
N GLY A 3 -76.29 -29.37 30.87
CA GLY A 3 -75.10 -28.47 30.77
C GLY A 3 -73.83 -29.24 31.18
N PRO A 4 -72.57 -28.72 31.10
CA PRO A 4 -72.08 -27.40 31.57
C PRO A 4 -71.21 -26.67 30.49
N ALA A 5 -70.90 -25.37 30.53
CA ALA A 5 -70.03 -24.57 31.44
C ALA A 5 -68.52 -24.91 31.44
N MET A 6 -67.72 -23.83 31.33
CA MET A 6 -66.31 -23.63 31.69
C MET A 6 -65.18 -24.17 30.78
N GLY A 7 -64.36 -23.22 30.31
CA GLY A 7 -63.05 -23.07 30.94
C GLY A 7 -61.80 -23.26 30.09
N SER A 8 -61.06 -22.14 29.98
CA SER A 8 -59.59 -22.07 30.06
C SER A 8 -58.76 -22.13 28.78
N LEU A 9 -57.66 -21.37 28.88
CA LEU A 9 -56.42 -21.42 28.13
C LEU A 9 -56.33 -20.49 26.93
N GLY A 10 -56.04 -19.24 27.28
CA GLY A 10 -55.12 -18.45 26.50
C GLY A 10 -53.84 -19.24 26.19
N ARG A 11 -53.47 -19.21 24.92
CA ARG A 11 -52.13 -19.43 24.40
C ARG A 11 -52.09 -18.58 23.14
N CYS A 12 -51.59 -17.34 23.22
CA CYS A 12 -50.18 -17.08 22.97
C CYS A 12 -49.62 -17.98 21.86
N LEU A 13 -50.08 -17.75 20.63
CA LEU A 13 -49.36 -18.11 19.41
C LEU A 13 -49.32 -16.87 18.52
N ALA A 14 -48.64 -15.85 19.05
CA ALA A 14 -47.92 -14.90 18.23
C ALA A 14 -46.90 -15.69 17.40
N ARG A 15 -47.32 -16.12 16.21
CA ARG A 15 -46.43 -16.49 15.12
C ARG A 15 -45.77 -15.21 14.65
N SER A 16 -44.59 -14.91 15.18
CA SER A 16 -43.31 -15.39 14.64
C SER A 16 -42.90 -14.55 13.44
N LEU A 17 -41.76 -13.87 13.66
CA LEU A 17 -40.85 -13.34 12.65
C LEU A 17 -41.14 -11.92 12.18
N PHE A 18 -41.08 -11.02 13.18
CA PHE A 18 -40.37 -9.75 13.06
C PHE A 18 -38.93 -10.05 12.58
N ARG A 19 -38.76 -10.23 11.27
CA ARG A 19 -37.47 -10.45 10.62
C ARG A 19 -36.89 -9.07 10.31
N GLY A 20 -35.99 -8.61 11.17
CA GLY A 20 -34.90 -7.71 10.81
C GLY A 20 -35.24 -6.23 10.66
N GLN A 21 -35.40 -5.53 11.77
CA GLN A 21 -34.89 -4.15 11.84
C GLN A 21 -33.34 -4.19 11.69
N PRO A 22 -32.75 -3.10 11.21
CA PRO A 22 -31.68 -3.07 10.22
C PRO A 22 -30.33 -3.05 10.92
N GLY A 23 -29.39 -3.84 10.43
CA GLY A 23 -27.99 -3.64 10.79
C GLY A 23 -27.58 -2.25 10.31
N PRO A 24 -26.93 -1.42 11.14
CA PRO A 24 -26.39 -0.15 10.66
C PRO A 24 -25.36 -0.49 9.58
N SER A 25 -25.61 -0.02 8.35
CA SER A 25 -24.57 0.08 7.34
C SER A 25 -23.54 1.07 7.89
N LEU A 26 -22.54 0.54 8.60
CA LEU A 26 -21.37 1.34 8.95
C LEU A 26 -20.83 1.90 7.63
N PRO A 27 -20.61 3.22 7.53
CA PRO A 27 -19.82 3.74 6.42
C PRO A 27 -18.45 3.06 6.48
N PRO A 28 -17.74 2.87 5.36
CA PRO A 28 -16.33 2.56 5.41
C PRO A 28 -15.66 3.72 6.15
N GLY A 29 -15.45 3.56 7.45
CA GLY A 29 -14.63 4.46 8.23
C GLY A 29 -13.26 4.53 7.59
N PRO A 30 -12.48 5.60 7.85
CA PRO A 30 -11.08 5.60 7.43
C PRO A 30 -10.50 4.30 7.97
N ARG A 31 -10.01 3.41 7.08
CA ARG A 31 -9.18 2.29 7.54
C ARG A 31 -8.12 2.96 8.37
N CYS A 32 -8.18 2.77 9.69
CA CYS A 32 -7.07 3.04 10.54
C CYS A 32 -5.94 2.24 9.92
N TYR A 33 -5.05 2.90 9.19
CA TYR A 33 -3.74 2.36 8.89
C TYR A 33 -3.09 2.30 10.25
N GLY A 34 -3.43 1.25 11.01
CA GLY A 34 -2.69 0.83 12.16
C GLY A 34 -1.26 0.82 11.69
N SER A 35 -0.46 1.70 12.28
CA SER A 35 0.98 1.63 12.16
C SER A 35 1.34 0.23 12.60
N ALA A 36 1.63 -0.64 11.63
CA ALA A 36 2.24 -1.93 11.90
C ALA A 36 3.44 -1.67 12.81
N PRO A 37 3.69 -2.53 13.82
CA PRO A 37 4.80 -2.34 14.74
C PRO A 37 6.08 -2.04 13.94
N PRO A 38 6.93 -1.10 14.42
CA PRO A 38 8.07 -0.58 13.65
C PRO A 38 9.08 -1.66 13.22
N GLU A 39 8.96 -2.86 13.78
CA GLU A 39 9.84 -4.01 13.55
C GLU A 39 9.47 -4.84 12.31
N LEU A 40 8.32 -4.58 11.67
CA LEU A 40 7.88 -5.23 10.43
C LEU A 40 7.76 -4.28 9.22
N GLN A 41 8.23 -3.03 9.34
CA GLN A 41 8.20 -2.06 8.24
C GLN A 41 9.55 -1.97 7.53
N GLU A 42 9.81 -2.93 6.64
CA GLU A 42 10.95 -2.88 5.74
C GLU A 42 10.79 -1.75 4.72
N LYS A 43 11.84 -0.93 4.57
CA LYS A 43 11.91 0.15 3.58
C LYS A 43 13.05 -0.15 2.63
N THR A 44 12.78 -0.13 1.34
CA THR A 44 13.79 -0.38 0.30
C THR A 44 13.96 0.87 -0.54
N LEU A 45 15.23 1.25 -0.75
CA LEU A 45 15.55 2.32 -1.69
C LEU A 45 15.49 1.77 -3.12
N VAL A 46 14.59 2.32 -3.93
CA VAL A 46 14.49 2.02 -5.37
C VAL A 46 15.02 3.21 -6.16
N LEU A 47 16.00 2.96 -7.02
CA LEU A 47 16.57 3.98 -7.90
C LEU A 47 16.19 3.68 -9.36
N VAL A 48 15.52 4.63 -9.99
CA VAL A 48 15.20 4.60 -11.42
C VAL A 48 16.32 5.31 -12.18
N LYS A 49 17.08 4.52 -12.95
CA LYS A 49 18.20 4.98 -13.78
C LYS A 49 17.79 6.09 -14.77
N PRO A 50 18.73 6.94 -15.21
CA PRO A 50 18.41 8.07 -16.09
C PRO A 50 17.79 7.65 -17.43
N ASP A 51 18.18 6.50 -17.99
CA ASP A 51 17.58 5.95 -19.21
C ASP A 51 16.07 5.69 -19.07
N ALA A 52 15.63 5.14 -17.92
CA ALA A 52 14.21 4.88 -17.68
C ALA A 52 13.41 6.19 -17.48
N VAL A 53 14.06 7.22 -16.93
CA VAL A 53 13.45 8.56 -16.81
C VAL A 53 13.30 9.21 -18.19
N GLN A 54 14.33 9.16 -19.03
CA GLN A 54 14.30 9.68 -20.40
C GLN A 54 13.22 9.00 -21.25
N ARG A 55 13.05 7.68 -21.09
CA ARG A 55 12.02 6.89 -21.77
C ARG A 55 10.62 7.02 -21.18
N ARG A 56 10.44 7.85 -20.14
CA ARG A 56 9.15 8.05 -19.43
C ARG A 56 8.58 6.77 -18.80
N LEU A 57 9.43 5.81 -18.44
CA LEU A 57 9.03 4.52 -17.85
C LEU A 57 8.79 4.59 -16.33
N VAL A 58 8.98 5.75 -15.71
CA VAL A 58 8.82 5.95 -14.27
C VAL A 58 7.40 5.58 -13.81
N GLY A 59 6.38 5.94 -14.58
CA GLY A 59 4.98 5.62 -14.28
C GLY A 59 4.71 4.11 -14.24
N ASP A 60 5.21 3.37 -15.23
CA ASP A 60 5.06 1.91 -15.28
C ASP A 60 5.75 1.22 -14.10
N VAL A 61 6.91 1.74 -13.69
CA VAL A 61 7.65 1.23 -12.53
C VAL A 61 6.83 1.43 -11.26
N ILE A 62 6.34 2.65 -11.01
CA ILE A 62 5.47 2.96 -9.86
C ILE A 62 4.24 2.06 -9.85
N GLN A 63 3.56 1.95 -11.00
CA GLN A 63 2.35 1.15 -11.12
C GLN A 63 2.59 -0.32 -10.76
N ARG A 64 3.76 -0.88 -11.09
CA ARG A 64 4.12 -2.25 -10.69
C ARG A 64 4.30 -2.38 -9.17
N PHE A 65 4.86 -1.38 -8.50
CA PHE A 65 5.01 -1.39 -7.05
C PHE A 65 3.64 -1.26 -6.34
N GLU A 66 2.79 -0.35 -6.81
CA GLU A 66 1.45 -0.16 -6.26
C GLU A 66 0.56 -1.39 -6.46
N ARG A 67 0.60 -2.03 -7.65
CA ARG A 67 -0.14 -3.27 -7.93
C ARG A 67 0.28 -4.43 -7.04
N ARG A 68 1.54 -4.47 -6.60
CA ARG A 68 2.03 -5.46 -5.63
C ARG A 68 1.58 -5.17 -4.19
N GLY A 69 1.00 -4.00 -3.93
CA GLY A 69 0.56 -3.57 -2.60
C GLY A 69 1.64 -2.89 -1.78
N PHE A 70 2.77 -2.48 -2.38
CA PHE A 70 3.75 -1.67 -1.68
C PHE A 70 3.23 -0.25 -1.50
N LYS A 71 3.49 0.32 -0.32
CA LYS A 71 3.17 1.72 -0.03
C LYS A 71 4.39 2.58 -0.31
N LEU A 72 4.28 3.48 -1.27
CA LEU A 72 5.29 4.52 -1.50
C LEU A 72 5.23 5.54 -0.36
N VAL A 73 6.36 5.74 0.31
CA VAL A 73 6.52 6.68 1.44
C VAL A 73 7.15 7.98 0.96
N ALA A 74 8.12 7.91 0.06
CA ALA A 74 8.80 9.08 -0.46
C ALA A 74 9.23 8.88 -1.91
N MET A 75 9.25 9.99 -2.67
CA MET A 75 9.76 10.02 -4.02
C MET A 75 10.47 11.35 -4.26
N LYS A 76 11.63 11.31 -4.89
CA LYS A 76 12.42 12.50 -5.23
C LYS A 76 13.07 12.35 -6.58
N LEU A 77 12.81 13.30 -7.48
CA LEU A 77 13.60 13.52 -8.68
C LEU A 77 14.83 14.32 -8.30
N LEU A 78 16.01 13.81 -8.61
CA LEU A 78 17.27 14.49 -8.34
C LEU A 78 18.26 14.24 -9.47
N GLN A 79 19.09 15.24 -9.75
CA GLN A 79 20.28 15.04 -10.56
C GLN A 79 21.41 14.61 -9.63
N ALA A 80 22.00 13.45 -9.91
CA ALA A 80 22.98 12.86 -9.02
C ALA A 80 24.32 13.59 -9.12
N ASP A 81 24.77 14.15 -8.01
CA ASP A 81 26.10 14.75 -7.90
C ASP A 81 27.18 13.65 -7.87
N GLN A 82 28.34 13.92 -8.45
CA GLN A 82 29.46 12.97 -8.47
C GLN A 82 29.87 12.56 -7.05
N GLY A 83 29.89 13.49 -6.09
CA GLY A 83 30.24 13.19 -4.70
C GLY A 83 29.22 12.29 -3.99
N LEU A 84 27.94 12.34 -4.40
CA LEU A 84 26.90 11.45 -3.88
C LEU A 84 27.02 10.04 -4.47
N LEU A 85 27.24 9.95 -5.79
CA LEU A 85 27.45 8.68 -6.49
C LEU A 85 28.69 7.95 -5.99
N ASP A 86 29.74 8.70 -5.68
CA ASP A 86 30.99 8.18 -5.14
C ASP A 86 30.81 7.48 -3.79
N LYS A 87 29.99 8.06 -2.92
CA LYS A 87 29.62 7.45 -1.63
C LYS A 87 28.71 6.24 -1.85
N HIS A 88 27.76 6.34 -2.77
CA HIS A 88 26.81 5.25 -3.05
C HIS A 88 27.50 4.02 -3.68
N TYR A 89 28.50 4.24 -4.53
CA TYR A 89 29.23 3.19 -5.25
C TYR A 89 30.66 2.97 -4.74
N GLN A 90 30.96 3.33 -3.48
CA GLN A 90 32.30 3.23 -2.90
C GLN A 90 32.93 1.83 -3.08
N GLN A 91 32.12 0.78 -2.98
CA GLN A 91 32.55 -0.62 -3.16
C GLN A 91 32.92 -0.98 -4.62
N LEU A 92 32.44 -0.22 -5.60
CA LEU A 92 32.68 -0.47 -7.02
C LEU A 92 33.85 0.35 -7.58
N ARG A 93 34.48 1.23 -6.78
CA ARG A 93 35.57 2.12 -7.21
C ARG A 93 36.77 1.38 -7.80
N GLN A 94 37.05 0.16 -7.33
CA GLN A 94 38.19 -0.63 -7.83
C GLN A 94 37.92 -1.30 -9.18
N LYS A 95 36.69 -1.24 -9.70
CA LYS A 95 36.32 -1.90 -10.94
C LYS A 95 36.62 -1.00 -12.15
N PRO A 96 37.11 -1.56 -13.28
CA PRO A 96 37.53 -0.77 -14.44
C PRO A 96 36.39 -0.02 -15.14
N PHE A 97 35.13 -0.41 -14.92
CA PHE A 97 33.95 0.25 -15.50
C PHE A 97 33.37 1.38 -14.63
N TYR A 98 33.95 1.65 -13.46
CA TYR A 98 33.50 2.70 -12.55
C TYR A 98 33.37 4.09 -13.20
N PRO A 99 34.37 4.61 -13.95
CA PRO A 99 34.25 5.93 -14.56
C PRO A 99 33.10 5.99 -15.57
N ALA A 100 32.90 4.93 -16.37
CA ALA A 100 31.78 4.85 -17.31
C ALA A 100 30.43 4.82 -16.59
N LEU A 101 30.34 4.14 -15.44
CA LEU A 101 29.13 4.12 -14.61
C LEU A 101 28.81 5.51 -14.04
N LEU A 102 29.81 6.27 -13.59
CA LEU A 102 29.61 7.65 -13.13
C LEU A 102 29.09 8.54 -14.25
N THR A 103 29.75 8.53 -15.42
CA THR A 103 29.30 9.30 -16.59
C THR A 103 27.86 8.95 -16.97
N TYR A 104 27.52 7.66 -16.94
CA TYR A 104 26.16 7.19 -17.22
C TYR A 104 25.15 7.71 -16.18
N MET A 105 25.46 7.64 -14.88
CA MET A 105 24.53 8.08 -13.83
C MET A 105 24.38 9.60 -13.76
N THR A 106 25.41 10.36 -14.16
CA THR A 106 25.38 11.84 -14.22
C THR A 106 24.72 12.38 -15.50
N SER A 107 24.56 11.54 -16.54
CA SER A 107 24.00 11.95 -17.84
C SER A 107 22.56 12.46 -17.81
N GLY A 108 21.81 12.19 -16.74
CA GLY A 108 20.42 12.60 -16.65
C GLY A 108 19.86 12.55 -15.23
N PRO A 109 18.58 12.95 -15.07
CA PRO A 109 17.91 12.92 -13.79
C PRO A 109 17.60 11.47 -13.36
N VAL A 110 17.68 11.23 -12.06
CA VAL A 110 17.39 9.95 -11.41
C VAL A 110 16.19 10.13 -10.49
N VAL A 111 15.29 9.14 -10.44
CA VAL A 111 14.21 9.12 -9.45
C VAL A 111 14.59 8.16 -8.33
N ALA A 112 14.62 8.66 -7.10
CA ALA A 112 14.76 7.85 -5.91
C ALA A 112 13.40 7.69 -5.24
N MET A 113 13.05 6.47 -4.85
CA MET A 113 11.80 6.12 -4.19
C MET A 113 12.06 5.24 -2.96
N VAL A 114 11.20 5.36 -1.95
CA VAL A 114 11.20 4.57 -0.71
C VAL A 114 9.77 4.19 -0.34
#